data_AF-A0A553PXF5-F1
#
_entry.id   AF-A0A553PXF5-F1
#
_cell.length_a   1.000
_cell.length_b   1.000
_cell.length_c   1.000
_cell.angle_alpha   90.00
_cell.angle_beta   90.00
_cell.angle_gamma   90.00
#
_symmetry.space_group_name_H-M   'P 1'
#
loop_
_entity.id
_entity.type
_entity.pdbx_description
1 polymer ?
#
loop_
_entity_poly.entity_id
_entity_poly.type
_entity_poly.pdbx_seq_one_letter_code
_entity_poly.pdbx_strand_id
1 'polypeptide(L)'
;CNLHIHGEHSHFSGITPMLPLSEPTAIGLIIAHGSVGDSISAVRPDVFVSGDGGYSWSGTLRGPHHYSILDSGGLILAVEAHRDRQISSIKFSTDEGQCWKIFNFTDHPIFLAGLASEPGTKTMNISIFGYRPDDDDQPMWVAVTIDFGHLLTRQCNKEDYVEWLAHADYDSDPETDGCLLGYKETFRRLKATSACRNGRGYVLSRQQSLCQCTQEDYMCDYGFYRHSNSSNCTPQFKLLNQTQDFCLNVDLQSTGYRRIPGDKCIGGFHPPKIEEAFKKLCGKDNSPSPHSEKSLGPMVVVAACICIGVIGLIITSALIISSRRINCRQRSPAYRFSVLQLQDDDQSANHESSPRPLALVFQVKEEESQLIMTNKLHNEPIK
;
A
#
# COMPACT_ATOMS: atom_id res chain seq x y z
N CYS A 1 -0.77 -23.85 -20.99
CA CYS A 1 -0.06 -23.57 -19.74
C CYS A 1 0.24 -22.08 -19.61
N ASN A 2 0.29 -21.60 -18.37
CA ASN A 2 0.62 -20.25 -17.94
C ASN A 2 1.62 -20.31 -16.77
N LEU A 3 2.18 -19.17 -16.39
CA LEU A 3 2.90 -19.04 -15.12
C LEU A 3 1.90 -18.86 -13.98
N HIS A 4 2.01 -19.71 -12.95
CA HIS A 4 1.25 -19.59 -11.71
C HIS A 4 2.19 -19.17 -10.58
N ILE A 5 1.84 -18.07 -9.89
CA ILE A 5 2.63 -17.51 -8.81
C ILE A 5 2.19 -18.08 -7.46
N HIS A 6 3.15 -18.46 -6.63
CA HIS A 6 2.91 -18.86 -5.26
C HIS A 6 2.76 -17.64 -4.35
N GLY A 7 1.54 -17.47 -3.80
CA GLY A 7 1.23 -16.42 -2.84
C GLY A 7 1.14 -16.93 -1.39
N GLU A 8 0.35 -16.24 -0.57
CA GLU A 8 0.23 -16.50 0.87
C GLU A 8 -0.16 -17.94 1.22
N HIS A 9 -1.09 -18.53 0.47
CA HIS A 9 -1.54 -19.90 0.74
C HIS A 9 -0.41 -20.93 0.59
N SER A 10 0.41 -20.79 -0.45
CA SER A 10 1.57 -21.66 -0.69
C SER A 10 2.67 -21.46 0.34
N HIS A 11 2.91 -20.21 0.75
CA HIS A 11 3.85 -19.88 1.81
C HIS A 11 3.43 -20.48 3.16
N PHE A 12 2.17 -20.30 3.55
CA PHE A 12 1.63 -20.88 4.79
C PHE A 12 1.67 -22.41 4.81
N SER A 13 1.48 -23.03 3.65
CA SER A 13 1.59 -24.48 3.46
C SER A 13 3.05 -24.96 3.38
N GLY A 14 4.03 -24.05 3.49
CA GLY A 14 5.46 -24.36 3.50
C GLY A 14 6.04 -24.76 2.16
N ILE A 15 5.34 -24.49 1.05
CA ILE A 15 5.80 -24.77 -0.32
C ILE A 15 6.88 -23.76 -0.74
N THR A 16 6.69 -22.49 -0.37
CA THR A 16 7.65 -21.43 -0.63
C THR A 16 8.23 -20.87 0.66
N PRO A 17 9.50 -20.42 0.64
CA PRO A 17 10.14 -19.80 1.79
C PRO A 17 9.79 -18.30 1.94
N MET A 18 9.20 -17.69 0.91
CA MET A 18 8.88 -16.27 0.89
C MET A 18 7.71 -15.96 -0.06
N LEU A 19 7.14 -14.76 0.08
CA LEU A 19 6.12 -14.20 -0.81
C LEU A 19 6.76 -13.50 -2.03
N PRO A 20 5.99 -13.20 -3.08
CA PRO A 20 6.44 -12.31 -4.15
C PRO A 20 6.97 -10.98 -3.60
N LEU A 21 8.06 -10.49 -4.16
CA LEU A 21 8.72 -9.25 -3.77
C LEU A 21 8.71 -8.27 -4.93
N SER A 22 8.33 -7.03 -4.63
CA SER A 22 8.39 -5.88 -5.52
C SER A 22 8.62 -4.63 -4.68
N GLU A 23 9.36 -3.66 -5.19
CA GLU A 23 9.71 -2.44 -4.47
C GLU A 23 9.43 -1.22 -5.34
N PRO A 24 8.79 -0.16 -4.81
CA PRO A 24 8.34 0.98 -5.63
C PRO A 24 9.49 1.79 -6.24
N THR A 25 10.71 1.64 -5.70
CA THR A 25 11.95 2.21 -6.21
C THR A 25 12.58 1.39 -7.33
N ALA A 26 12.26 0.09 -7.42
CA ALA A 26 12.76 -0.86 -8.41
C ALA A 26 11.69 -1.11 -9.48
N ILE A 27 11.47 -0.12 -10.35
CA ILE A 27 10.35 -0.11 -11.30
C ILE A 27 10.35 -1.30 -12.25
N GLY A 28 9.18 -1.93 -12.37
CA GLY A 28 8.93 -3.12 -13.19
C GLY A 28 9.41 -4.43 -12.59
N LEU A 29 10.27 -4.38 -11.55
CA LEU A 29 10.88 -5.57 -10.99
C LEU A 29 9.93 -6.31 -10.06
N ILE A 30 9.65 -7.57 -10.39
CA ILE A 30 8.90 -8.50 -9.55
C ILE A 30 9.68 -9.81 -9.47
N ILE A 31 9.88 -10.32 -8.26
CA ILE A 31 10.54 -11.61 -8.03
C ILE A 31 9.58 -12.52 -7.29
N ALA A 32 9.35 -13.73 -7.79
CA ALA A 32 8.38 -14.63 -7.19
C ALA A 32 8.74 -16.10 -7.41
N HIS A 33 8.33 -16.96 -6.48
CA HIS A 33 8.28 -18.40 -6.74
C HIS A 33 7.09 -18.72 -7.64
N GLY A 34 7.29 -19.60 -8.62
CA GLY A 34 6.26 -19.96 -9.57
C GLY A 34 6.35 -21.39 -10.08
N SER A 35 5.31 -21.82 -10.79
CA SER A 35 5.27 -23.05 -11.56
C SER A 35 4.59 -22.81 -12.92
N VAL A 36 5.07 -23.46 -13.97
CA VAL A 36 4.50 -23.35 -15.32
C VAL A 36 3.63 -24.57 -15.58
N GLY A 37 2.35 -24.36 -15.85
CA GLY A 37 1.37 -25.43 -15.99
C GLY A 37 -0.03 -24.90 -16.28
N ASP A 38 -1.04 -25.75 -16.13
CA ASP A 38 -2.44 -25.32 -16.25
C ASP A 38 -3.05 -24.92 -14.88
N SER A 39 -2.34 -25.24 -13.80
CA SER A 39 -2.66 -24.83 -12.43
C SER A 39 -1.38 -24.69 -11.60
N ILE A 40 -1.50 -24.10 -10.41
CA ILE A 40 -0.41 -24.07 -9.44
C ILE A 40 -0.01 -25.50 -9.05
N SER A 41 1.29 -25.78 -9.04
CA SER A 41 1.84 -27.09 -8.70
C SER A 41 2.22 -27.16 -7.23
N ALA A 42 2.05 -28.32 -6.59
CA ALA A 42 2.60 -28.59 -5.26
C ALA A 42 4.08 -29.03 -5.29
N VAL A 43 4.65 -29.18 -6.49
CA VAL A 43 6.06 -29.53 -6.69
C VAL A 43 6.95 -28.36 -6.27
N ARG A 44 8.23 -28.68 -5.98
CA ARG A 44 9.26 -27.68 -5.67
C ARG A 44 9.25 -26.54 -6.70
N PRO A 45 9.03 -25.29 -6.28
CA PRO A 45 8.92 -24.16 -7.18
C PRO A 45 10.30 -23.61 -7.55
N ASP A 46 10.35 -22.97 -8.72
CA ASP A 46 11.50 -22.19 -9.20
C ASP A 46 11.24 -20.69 -8.99
N VAL A 47 12.28 -19.87 -9.09
CA VAL A 47 12.17 -18.41 -8.99
C VAL A 47 12.07 -17.81 -10.39
N PHE A 48 11.08 -16.94 -10.56
CA PHE A 48 10.83 -16.16 -11.77
C PHE A 48 11.02 -14.68 -11.47
N VAL A 49 11.53 -13.96 -12.46
CA VAL A 49 11.69 -12.51 -12.41
C VAL A 49 10.99 -11.87 -13.61
N SER A 50 10.25 -10.81 -13.34
CA SER A 50 9.70 -9.89 -14.34
C SER A 50 10.43 -8.56 -14.20
N GLY A 51 10.79 -7.94 -15.33
CA GLY A 51 11.36 -6.59 -15.38
C GLY A 51 10.40 -5.52 -15.89
N ASP A 52 9.13 -5.86 -16.16
CA ASP A 52 8.14 -4.97 -16.81
C ASP A 52 6.80 -4.89 -16.06
N GLY A 53 6.75 -5.32 -14.80
CA GLY A 53 5.54 -5.28 -13.99
C GLY A 53 4.62 -6.49 -14.15
N GLY A 54 5.12 -7.58 -14.74
CA GLY A 54 4.46 -8.88 -14.79
C GLY A 54 3.90 -9.25 -16.16
N TYR A 55 4.23 -8.50 -17.20
CA TYR A 55 3.85 -8.81 -18.59
C TYR A 55 4.71 -9.94 -19.14
N SER A 56 6.01 -9.89 -18.90
CA SER A 56 6.95 -10.95 -19.28
C SER A 56 7.71 -11.48 -18.08
N TRP A 57 8.02 -12.78 -18.11
CA TRP A 57 8.66 -13.48 -17.00
C TRP A 57 9.79 -14.37 -17.49
N SER A 58 10.89 -14.40 -16.74
CA SER A 58 12.02 -15.28 -16.97
C SER A 58 12.23 -16.20 -15.76
N GLY A 59 12.23 -17.51 -15.98
CA GLY A 59 12.62 -18.48 -14.96
C GLY A 59 14.13 -18.42 -14.75
N THR A 60 14.56 -17.94 -13.58
CA THR A 60 15.94 -17.46 -13.40
C THR A 60 16.77 -18.30 -12.42
N LEU A 61 16.15 -18.85 -11.37
CA LEU A 61 16.82 -19.73 -10.42
C LEU A 61 15.99 -21.00 -10.21
N ARG A 62 16.65 -22.15 -10.26
CA ARG A 62 16.03 -23.44 -9.99
C ARG A 62 15.93 -23.68 -8.50
N GLY A 63 14.75 -24.06 -8.03
CA GLY A 63 14.45 -24.33 -6.64
C GLY A 63 14.17 -23.07 -5.80
N PRO A 64 13.73 -23.28 -4.55
CA PRO A 64 13.34 -22.20 -3.65
C PRO A 64 14.56 -21.41 -3.17
N HIS A 65 14.42 -20.09 -3.14
CA HIS A 65 15.41 -19.14 -2.64
C HIS A 65 14.72 -18.06 -1.80
N HIS A 66 15.43 -17.54 -0.80
CA HIS A 66 15.15 -16.20 -0.27
C HIS A 66 15.79 -15.17 -1.20
N TYR A 67 15.11 -14.05 -1.44
CA TYR A 67 15.63 -12.99 -2.30
C TYR A 67 15.45 -11.61 -1.67
N SER A 68 16.24 -10.64 -2.12
CA SER A 68 16.17 -9.24 -1.67
C SER A 68 16.55 -8.31 -2.82
N ILE A 69 15.92 -7.13 -2.84
CA ILE A 69 16.19 -6.07 -3.80
C ILE A 69 16.94 -4.95 -3.08
N LEU A 70 18.13 -4.65 -3.58
CA LEU A 70 18.99 -3.59 -3.08
C LEU A 70 19.22 -2.53 -4.17
N ASP A 71 19.75 -1.39 -3.75
CA ASP A 71 20.06 -0.24 -4.60
C ASP A 71 18.97 0.14 -5.63
N SER A 72 17.70 0.15 -5.20
CA SER A 72 16.55 0.47 -6.04
C SER A 72 16.46 -0.40 -7.32
N GLY A 73 16.80 -1.68 -7.20
CA GLY A 73 16.78 -2.64 -8.32
C GLY A 73 18.11 -2.81 -9.03
N GLY A 74 19.14 -2.02 -8.70
CA GLY A 74 20.49 -2.17 -9.25
C GLY A 74 21.20 -3.45 -8.82
N LEU A 75 20.74 -4.08 -7.72
CA LEU A 75 21.29 -5.32 -7.21
C LEU A 75 20.17 -6.23 -6.69
N ILE A 76 20.12 -7.45 -7.21
CA ILE A 76 19.24 -8.51 -6.72
C ILE A 76 20.10 -9.58 -6.06
N LEU A 77 19.66 -10.04 -4.90
CA LEU A 77 20.31 -11.07 -4.13
C LEU A 77 19.40 -12.29 -4.00
N ALA A 78 19.99 -13.48 -3.99
CA ALA A 78 19.28 -14.72 -3.74
C ALA A 78 20.14 -15.72 -2.96
N VAL A 79 19.54 -16.38 -1.98
CA VAL A 79 20.16 -17.43 -1.19
C VAL A 79 19.28 -18.67 -1.24
N GLU A 80 19.86 -19.81 -1.57
CA GLU A 80 19.10 -21.05 -1.70
C GLU A 80 18.47 -21.45 -0.36
N ALA A 81 17.19 -21.80 -0.39
CA ALA A 81 16.42 -22.14 0.79
C ALA A 81 16.36 -23.66 0.95
N HIS A 82 17.18 -24.21 1.84
CA HIS A 82 17.14 -25.60 2.24
C HIS A 82 16.72 -25.72 3.70
N ARG A 83 15.92 -26.75 4.03
CA ARG A 83 15.57 -27.06 5.43
C ARG A 83 16.57 -28.02 6.08
N ASP A 84 17.25 -28.82 5.26
CA ASP A 84 18.08 -29.95 5.66
C ASP A 84 19.56 -29.78 5.29
N ARG A 85 19.94 -28.63 4.73
CA ARG A 85 21.31 -28.37 4.25
C ARG A 85 21.80 -27.00 4.68
N GLN A 86 23.07 -26.94 5.03
CA GLN A 86 23.77 -25.70 5.29
C GLN A 86 24.16 -25.02 3.98
N ILE A 87 24.27 -23.70 4.05
CA ILE A 87 24.67 -22.83 2.94
C ILE A 87 25.95 -22.06 3.30
N SER A 88 26.73 -21.74 2.28
CA SER A 88 27.94 -20.91 2.40
C SER A 88 28.08 -19.87 1.28
N SER A 89 27.10 -19.82 0.37
CA SER A 89 27.14 -18.96 -0.80
C SER A 89 25.85 -18.17 -0.99
N ILE A 90 26.00 -16.97 -1.56
CA ILE A 90 24.93 -16.08 -1.99
C ILE A 90 25.06 -15.85 -3.49
N LYS A 91 23.93 -15.77 -4.18
CA LYS A 91 23.84 -15.42 -5.59
C LYS A 91 23.49 -13.94 -5.70
N PHE A 92 24.08 -13.24 -6.66
CA PHE A 92 23.73 -11.86 -6.94
C PHE A 92 23.65 -11.59 -8.44
N SER A 93 22.80 -10.65 -8.82
CA SER A 93 22.58 -10.17 -10.19
C SER A 93 22.56 -8.65 -10.20
N THR A 94 23.13 -8.06 -11.25
CA THR A 94 23.17 -6.59 -11.49
C THR A 94 22.48 -6.21 -12.79
N ASP A 95 21.72 -7.14 -13.35
CA ASP A 95 21.07 -7.08 -14.67
C ASP A 95 19.64 -7.60 -14.59
N GLU A 96 18.93 -7.22 -13.52
CA GLU A 96 17.52 -7.54 -13.28
C GLU A 96 17.22 -9.06 -13.26
N GLY A 97 18.18 -9.86 -12.79
CA GLY A 97 18.02 -11.31 -12.66
C GLY A 97 18.26 -12.08 -13.95
N GLN A 98 18.88 -11.49 -14.97
CA GLN A 98 19.23 -12.21 -16.20
C GLN A 98 20.46 -13.09 -16.00
N CYS A 99 21.52 -12.57 -15.35
CA CYS A 99 22.73 -13.31 -15.04
C CYS A 99 23.00 -13.33 -13.53
N TRP A 100 23.38 -14.50 -13.01
CA TRP A 100 23.70 -14.68 -11.61
C TRP A 100 25.17 -15.05 -11.41
N LYS A 101 25.80 -14.39 -10.44
CA LYS A 101 27.14 -14.70 -9.96
C LYS A 101 27.04 -15.25 -8.54
N ILE A 102 27.95 -16.16 -8.19
CA ILE A 102 27.99 -16.82 -6.87
C ILE A 102 29.14 -16.23 -6.08
N PHE A 103 28.88 -15.88 -4.82
CA PHE A 103 29.88 -15.41 -3.87
C PHE A 103 29.80 -16.27 -2.60
N ASN A 104 30.94 -16.85 -2.19
CA ASN A 104 31.03 -17.59 -0.94
C ASN A 104 31.25 -16.59 0.20
N PHE A 105 30.29 -16.51 1.12
CA PHE A 105 30.32 -15.54 2.21
C PHE A 105 30.93 -16.10 3.51
N THR A 106 31.14 -17.41 3.59
CA THR A 106 31.76 -18.05 4.76
C THR A 106 32.39 -19.40 4.40
N ASP A 107 33.48 -19.74 5.07
CA ASP A 107 34.09 -21.09 5.01
C ASP A 107 33.42 -22.07 5.99
N HIS A 108 32.54 -21.58 6.86
CA HIS A 108 31.83 -22.35 7.87
C HIS A 108 30.32 -22.27 7.62
N PRO A 109 29.75 -23.22 6.86
CA PRO A 109 28.37 -23.19 6.42
C PRO A 109 27.36 -23.07 7.57
N ILE A 110 26.23 -22.41 7.31
CA ILE A 110 25.15 -22.19 8.28
C ILE A 110 23.81 -22.71 7.77
N PHE A 111 22.92 -23.13 8.65
CA PHE A 111 21.51 -23.29 8.33
C PHE A 111 20.86 -21.92 8.23
N LEU A 112 20.28 -21.59 7.08
CA LEU A 112 19.67 -20.29 6.82
C LEU A 112 18.42 -20.12 7.70
N ALA A 113 18.34 -19.00 8.40
CA ALA A 113 17.12 -18.55 9.07
C ALA A 113 16.44 -17.40 8.31
N GLY A 114 17.21 -16.50 7.69
CA GLY A 114 16.65 -15.42 6.89
C GLY A 114 17.66 -14.38 6.43
N LEU A 115 17.13 -13.37 5.74
CA LEU A 115 17.86 -12.20 5.24
C LEU A 115 17.28 -10.92 5.85
N ALA A 116 18.12 -9.94 6.15
CA ALA A 116 17.66 -8.60 6.50
C ALA A 116 18.49 -7.51 5.82
N SER A 117 17.82 -6.45 5.39
CA SER A 117 18.41 -5.25 4.80
C SER A 117 17.76 -4.01 5.39
N GLU A 118 18.40 -2.85 5.21
CA GLU A 118 17.77 -1.56 5.51
C GLU A 118 16.46 -1.41 4.71
N PRO A 119 15.35 -1.00 5.34
CA PRO A 119 14.09 -0.75 4.64
C PRO A 119 14.22 0.31 3.53
N GLY A 120 13.49 0.14 2.43
CA GLY A 120 13.44 1.11 1.32
C GLY A 120 14.52 0.97 0.26
N THR A 121 15.16 -0.20 0.15
CA THR A 121 16.07 -0.64 -0.94
C THR A 121 17.25 0.28 -1.28
N LYS A 122 17.60 1.28 -0.47
CA LYS A 122 18.67 2.24 -0.80
C LYS A 122 20.07 1.78 -0.38
N THR A 123 20.14 0.70 0.39
CA THR A 123 21.39 0.15 0.90
C THR A 123 22.05 -0.79 -0.10
N MET A 124 23.36 -1.00 0.08
CA MET A 124 24.16 -2.04 -0.56
C MET A 124 24.44 -3.20 0.40
N ASN A 125 23.92 -3.14 1.62
CA ASN A 125 24.26 -4.05 2.70
C ASN A 125 23.13 -5.07 2.89
N ILE A 126 23.51 -6.32 2.99
CA ILE A 126 22.62 -7.43 3.35
C ILE A 126 23.22 -8.15 4.55
N SER A 127 22.37 -8.53 5.50
CA SER A 127 22.75 -9.40 6.61
C SER A 127 22.06 -10.75 6.44
N ILE A 128 22.85 -11.81 6.42
CA ILE A 128 22.41 -13.21 6.36
C ILE A 128 22.46 -13.75 7.79
N PHE A 129 21.33 -14.25 8.29
CA PHE A 129 21.23 -14.81 9.63
C PHE A 129 20.94 -16.30 9.57
N GLY A 130 21.56 -17.05 10.47
CA GLY A 130 21.39 -18.49 10.56
C GLY A 130 22.05 -19.04 11.80
N TYR A 131 22.14 -20.35 11.86
CA TYR A 131 22.81 -21.05 12.97
C TYR A 131 23.68 -22.19 12.46
N ARG A 132 24.68 -22.56 13.23
CA ARG A 132 25.52 -23.74 13.01
C ARG A 132 25.83 -24.40 14.36
N PRO A 133 26.10 -25.72 14.40
CA PRO A 133 26.52 -26.37 15.63
C PRO A 133 27.87 -25.80 16.10
N ASP A 134 27.98 -25.57 17.39
CA ASP A 134 29.25 -25.25 18.08
C ASP A 134 29.96 -26.54 18.52
N ASP A 135 31.13 -26.42 19.16
CA ASP A 135 31.93 -27.57 19.62
C ASP A 135 31.16 -28.53 20.56
N ASP A 136 30.19 -28.01 21.32
CA ASP A 136 29.31 -28.76 22.23
C ASP A 136 27.97 -29.20 21.58
N ASP A 137 27.87 -29.19 20.25
CA ASP A 137 26.65 -29.49 19.46
C ASP A 137 25.45 -28.55 19.71
N GLN A 138 25.64 -27.45 20.44
CA GLN A 138 24.60 -26.44 20.65
C GLN A 138 24.47 -25.50 19.45
N PRO A 139 23.25 -25.04 19.10
CA PRO A 139 23.07 -24.12 17.98
C PRO A 139 23.60 -22.72 18.32
N MET A 140 24.67 -22.31 17.66
CA MET A 140 25.21 -20.95 17.71
C MET A 140 24.61 -20.10 16.59
N TRP A 141 23.99 -18.98 16.95
CA TRP A 141 23.48 -18.00 15.99
C TRP A 141 24.61 -17.16 15.40
N VAL A 142 24.60 -17.00 14.08
CA VAL A 142 25.60 -16.24 13.33
C VAL A 142 24.90 -15.28 12.39
N ALA A 143 25.43 -14.06 12.31
CA ALA A 143 25.02 -13.04 11.35
C ALA A 143 26.23 -12.64 10.49
N VAL A 144 26.09 -12.75 9.17
CA VAL A 144 27.12 -12.32 8.21
C VAL A 144 26.57 -11.14 7.42
N THR A 145 27.19 -9.97 7.57
CA THR A 145 26.81 -8.77 6.82
C THR A 145 27.79 -8.55 5.67
N ILE A 146 27.26 -8.42 4.46
CA ILE A 146 28.01 -8.22 3.22
C ILE A 146 27.70 -6.83 2.68
N ASP A 147 28.74 -6.03 2.42
CA ASP A 147 28.64 -4.74 1.75
C ASP A 147 29.05 -4.88 0.27
N PHE A 148 28.05 -4.83 -0.62
CA PHE A 148 28.27 -4.90 -2.06
C PHE A 148 28.80 -3.60 -2.69
N GLY A 149 28.95 -2.52 -1.90
CA GLY A 149 29.53 -1.26 -2.33
C GLY A 149 31.00 -1.37 -2.74
N HIS A 150 31.71 -2.39 -2.26
CA HIS A 150 33.06 -2.73 -2.71
C HIS A 150 33.10 -3.48 -4.04
N LEU A 151 32.01 -4.15 -4.42
CA LEU A 151 31.89 -4.84 -5.70
C LEU A 151 31.44 -3.88 -6.80
N LEU A 152 30.39 -3.10 -6.54
CA LEU A 152 29.88 -2.08 -7.45
C LEU A 152 30.43 -0.72 -7.02
N THR A 153 31.66 -0.40 -7.40
CA THR A 153 32.30 0.86 -6.98
C THR A 153 31.83 2.06 -7.79
N ARG A 154 31.55 1.86 -9.09
CA ARG A 154 31.10 2.89 -10.03
C ARG A 154 29.70 3.41 -9.69
N GLN A 155 29.53 4.73 -9.63
CA GLN A 155 28.21 5.36 -9.54
C GLN A 155 27.57 5.48 -10.92
N CYS A 156 26.25 5.31 -11.01
CA CYS A 156 25.53 5.46 -12.26
C CYS A 156 25.52 6.92 -12.71
N ASN A 157 25.73 7.13 -14.01
CA ASN A 157 25.69 8.43 -14.64
C ASN A 157 24.48 8.51 -15.58
N LYS A 158 24.38 9.56 -16.40
CA LYS A 158 23.17 9.75 -17.21
C LYS A 158 23.00 8.71 -18.34
N GLU A 159 24.09 8.21 -18.90
CA GLU A 159 24.12 7.26 -20.02
C GLU A 159 23.78 5.83 -19.58
N ASP A 160 23.80 5.54 -18.27
CA ASP A 160 23.40 4.25 -17.70
C ASP A 160 21.89 4.01 -17.68
N TYR A 161 21.09 5.05 -17.95
CA TYR A 161 19.63 4.95 -17.89
C TYR A 161 19.00 5.00 -19.29
N VAL A 162 17.82 4.41 -19.41
CA VAL A 162 16.93 4.47 -20.57
C VAL A 162 15.57 5.02 -20.18
N GLU A 163 14.90 5.64 -21.15
CA GLU A 163 13.47 5.89 -21.04
C GLU A 163 12.72 4.60 -21.34
N TRP A 164 11.76 4.28 -20.49
CA TRP A 164 10.93 3.09 -20.57
C TRP A 164 9.47 3.47 -20.37
N LEU A 165 8.66 3.24 -21.40
CA LEU A 165 7.21 3.44 -21.34
C LEU A 165 6.57 2.24 -20.64
N ALA A 166 5.90 2.48 -19.51
CA ALA A 166 5.20 1.44 -18.79
C ALA A 166 3.95 0.99 -19.56
N HIS A 167 3.59 -0.29 -19.41
CA HIS A 167 2.41 -0.89 -20.04
C HIS A 167 2.40 -0.82 -21.57
N ALA A 168 3.55 -0.60 -22.20
CA ALA A 168 3.68 -0.57 -23.64
C ALA A 168 3.45 -1.97 -24.23
N ASP A 169 2.60 -2.04 -25.24
CA ASP A 169 2.34 -3.21 -26.06
C ASP A 169 2.63 -2.84 -27.52
N TYR A 170 3.70 -3.44 -28.08
CA TYR A 170 4.21 -3.12 -29.41
C TYR A 170 3.21 -3.37 -30.54
N ASP A 171 2.18 -4.19 -30.29
CA ASP A 171 1.13 -4.51 -31.28
C ASP A 171 -0.10 -3.58 -31.17
N SER A 172 -0.10 -2.64 -30.20
CA SER A 172 -1.22 -1.74 -29.96
C SER A 172 -1.17 -0.45 -30.80
N ASP A 173 -2.30 0.26 -30.88
CA ASP A 173 -2.35 1.58 -31.53
C ASP A 173 -1.41 2.54 -30.79
N PRO A 174 -0.46 3.21 -31.48
CA PRO A 174 0.48 4.17 -30.87
C PRO A 174 -0.19 5.25 -30.01
N GLU A 175 -1.43 5.65 -30.33
CA GLU A 175 -2.17 6.63 -29.54
C GLU A 175 -2.59 6.07 -28.18
N THR A 176 -2.99 4.80 -28.10
CA THR A 176 -3.42 4.13 -26.86
C THR A 176 -2.31 3.36 -26.15
N ASP A 177 -1.17 3.12 -26.82
CA ASP A 177 -0.06 2.34 -26.29
C ASP A 177 0.43 2.89 -24.95
N GLY A 178 0.51 2.06 -23.91
CA GLY A 178 0.88 2.46 -22.55
C GLY A 178 -0.17 3.27 -21.78
N CYS A 179 -1.39 3.48 -22.32
CA CYS A 179 -2.48 4.11 -21.56
C CYS A 179 -3.04 3.12 -20.55
N LEU A 180 -2.85 3.41 -19.27
CA LEU A 180 -3.49 2.69 -18.17
C LEU A 180 -4.17 3.69 -17.24
N LEU A 181 -5.47 3.49 -16.99
CA LEU A 181 -6.29 4.41 -16.18
C LEU A 181 -6.21 5.86 -16.70
N GLY A 182 -6.30 6.03 -18.02
CA GLY A 182 -6.38 7.34 -18.66
C GLY A 182 -5.07 8.13 -18.77
N TYR A 183 -3.90 7.55 -18.51
CA TYR A 183 -2.61 8.20 -18.73
C TYR A 183 -1.49 7.20 -19.02
N LYS A 184 -0.39 7.71 -19.60
CA LYS A 184 0.87 6.98 -19.80
C LYS A 184 1.93 7.44 -18.80
N GLU A 185 2.80 6.53 -18.38
CA GLU A 185 3.97 6.85 -17.56
C GLU A 185 5.26 6.38 -18.25
N THR A 186 6.15 7.33 -18.50
CA THR A 186 7.51 7.04 -18.96
C THR A 186 8.47 7.20 -17.79
N PHE A 187 9.21 6.13 -17.47
CA PHE A 187 10.20 6.11 -16.41
C PHE A 187 11.61 6.19 -16.96
N ARG A 188 12.51 6.73 -16.15
CA ARG A 188 13.95 6.63 -16.40
C ARG A 188 14.54 5.47 -15.59
N ARG A 189 14.75 4.34 -16.25
CA ARG A 189 15.18 3.08 -15.63
C ARG A 189 16.65 2.80 -15.90
N LEU A 190 17.32 2.13 -14.97
CA LEU A 190 18.69 1.65 -15.15
C LEU A 190 18.72 0.60 -16.28
N LYS A 191 19.69 0.68 -17.18
CA LYS A 191 19.90 -0.36 -18.21
C LYS A 191 20.33 -1.66 -17.56
N ALA A 192 19.75 -2.79 -17.98
CA ALA A 192 20.22 -4.11 -17.55
C ALA A 192 21.72 -4.34 -17.85
N THR A 193 22.27 -3.72 -18.90
CA THR A 193 23.69 -3.80 -19.25
C THR A 193 24.60 -2.91 -18.40
N SER A 194 24.05 -2.01 -17.58
CA SER A 194 24.81 -1.03 -16.79
C SER A 194 24.99 -1.51 -15.35
N ALA A 195 26.14 -2.12 -15.06
CA ALA A 195 26.54 -2.43 -13.69
C ALA A 195 27.13 -1.18 -13.00
N CYS A 196 26.33 -0.51 -12.18
CA CYS A 196 26.71 0.64 -11.37
C CYS A 196 25.75 0.81 -10.17
N ARG A 197 26.11 1.70 -9.24
CA ARG A 197 25.26 2.06 -8.11
C ARG A 197 24.36 3.25 -8.42
N ASN A 198 23.05 3.08 -8.25
CA ASN A 198 22.08 4.17 -8.23
C ASN A 198 22.38 5.13 -7.06
N GLY A 199 22.66 4.55 -5.89
CA GLY A 199 23.05 5.27 -4.69
C GLY A 199 21.87 5.75 -3.85
N ARG A 200 22.16 6.10 -2.59
CA ARG A 200 21.14 6.49 -1.58
C ARG A 200 20.30 7.71 -1.96
N GLY A 201 20.86 8.61 -2.77
CA GLY A 201 20.19 9.81 -3.29
C GLY A 201 19.36 9.56 -4.55
N TYR A 202 19.25 8.31 -5.03
CA TYR A 202 18.44 7.99 -6.20
C TYR A 202 16.98 8.38 -5.96
N VAL A 203 16.44 9.11 -6.93
CA VAL A 203 15.04 9.50 -6.99
C VAL A 203 14.50 9.02 -8.32
N LEU A 204 13.42 8.26 -8.25
CA LEU A 204 12.74 7.78 -9.44
C LEU A 204 12.22 8.97 -10.25
N SER A 205 12.64 9.05 -11.52
CA SER A 205 12.15 10.04 -12.46
C SER A 205 11.08 9.43 -13.34
N ARG A 206 9.91 10.10 -13.38
CA ARG A 206 8.77 9.72 -14.21
C ARG A 206 8.18 10.94 -14.90
N GLN A 207 7.65 10.74 -16.10
CA GLN A 207 6.89 11.71 -16.85
C GLN A 207 5.52 11.11 -17.16
N GLN A 208 4.47 11.88 -16.88
CA GLN A 208 3.09 11.47 -17.12
C GLN A 208 2.51 12.23 -18.32
N SER A 209 1.81 11.53 -19.22
CA SER A 209 1.02 12.13 -20.30
C SER A 209 -0.42 11.62 -20.26
N LEU A 210 -1.40 12.51 -20.39
CA LEU A 210 -2.82 12.14 -20.28
C LEU A 210 -3.34 11.58 -21.61
N CYS A 211 -4.15 10.53 -21.53
CA CYS A 211 -4.79 9.89 -22.68
C CYS A 211 -6.19 10.47 -22.92
N GLN A 212 -6.71 10.28 -24.12
CA GLN A 212 -8.11 10.57 -24.41
C GLN A 212 -9.02 9.52 -23.77
N CYS A 213 -10.15 9.94 -23.20
CA CYS A 213 -11.09 8.98 -22.64
C CYS A 213 -11.70 8.11 -23.74
N THR A 214 -11.81 6.83 -23.45
CA THR A 214 -12.51 5.81 -24.23
C THR A 214 -13.69 5.28 -23.41
N GLN A 215 -14.43 4.32 -23.96
CA GLN A 215 -15.50 3.66 -23.20
C GLN A 215 -14.95 2.77 -22.08
N GLU A 216 -13.69 2.32 -22.18
CA GLU A 216 -13.07 1.40 -21.22
C GLU A 216 -12.67 2.10 -19.92
N ASP A 217 -12.42 3.41 -19.96
CA ASP A 217 -12.12 4.27 -18.79
C ASP A 217 -13.35 4.50 -17.87
N TYR A 218 -14.49 3.91 -18.22
CA TYR A 218 -15.72 3.94 -17.44
C TYR A 218 -16.13 2.53 -17.03
N MET A 219 -16.61 2.38 -15.80
CA MET A 219 -17.35 1.21 -15.33
C MET A 219 -18.86 1.49 -15.36
N CYS A 220 -19.68 0.44 -15.34
CA CYS A 220 -21.12 0.63 -15.22
C CYS A 220 -21.48 1.10 -13.82
N ASP A 221 -22.37 2.08 -13.75
CA ASP A 221 -22.87 2.57 -12.49
C ASP A 221 -23.89 1.59 -11.88
N TYR A 222 -24.30 1.84 -10.63
CA TYR A 222 -25.23 0.98 -9.92
C TYR A 222 -26.51 0.71 -10.72
N GLY A 223 -26.88 -0.57 -10.83
CA GLY A 223 -28.03 -1.03 -11.61
C GLY A 223 -27.81 -1.10 -13.12
N PHE A 224 -26.59 -0.88 -13.61
CA PHE A 224 -26.20 -1.08 -15.00
C PHE A 224 -25.17 -2.21 -15.12
N TYR A 225 -25.12 -2.85 -16.28
CA TYR A 225 -24.16 -3.92 -16.57
C TYR A 225 -23.77 -3.93 -18.05
N ARG A 226 -22.58 -4.46 -18.36
CA ARG A 226 -22.15 -4.75 -19.74
C ARG A 226 -22.59 -6.16 -20.14
N HIS A 227 -23.16 -6.30 -21.33
CA HIS A 227 -23.42 -7.61 -21.90
C HIS A 227 -22.14 -8.15 -22.56
N SER A 228 -21.98 -9.46 -22.68
CA SER A 228 -20.77 -10.07 -23.28
C SER A 228 -20.49 -9.56 -24.70
N ASN A 229 -21.54 -9.16 -25.41
CA ASN A 229 -21.46 -8.75 -26.82
C ASN A 229 -21.47 -7.23 -27.01
N SER A 230 -21.42 -6.44 -25.92
CA SER A 230 -21.46 -4.98 -26.00
C SER A 230 -20.65 -4.33 -24.89
N SER A 231 -19.83 -3.34 -25.25
CA SER A 231 -19.14 -2.45 -24.32
C SER A 231 -20.06 -1.44 -23.63
N ASN A 232 -21.33 -1.36 -24.06
CA ASN A 232 -22.31 -0.43 -23.51
C ASN A 232 -22.87 -0.91 -22.16
N CYS A 233 -22.99 0.02 -21.22
CA CYS A 233 -23.71 -0.17 -19.97
C CYS A 233 -25.21 -0.09 -20.21
N THR A 234 -25.93 -1.15 -19.87
CA THR A 234 -27.38 -1.29 -20.04
C THR A 234 -28.06 -1.51 -18.69
N PRO A 235 -29.29 -0.99 -18.49
CA PRO A 235 -29.99 -1.12 -17.21
C PRO A 235 -30.41 -2.58 -16.92
N GLN A 236 -30.24 -3.01 -15.66
CA GLN A 236 -30.56 -4.35 -15.20
C GLN A 236 -31.99 -4.43 -14.60
N PHE A 237 -33.01 -4.52 -15.45
CA PHE A 237 -34.41 -4.45 -15.02
C PHE A 237 -34.86 -5.48 -13.97
N LYS A 238 -34.18 -6.64 -13.84
CA LYS A 238 -34.52 -7.65 -12.82
C LYS A 238 -34.14 -7.25 -11.38
N LEU A 239 -33.05 -6.50 -11.20
CA LEU A 239 -32.64 -5.98 -9.89
C LEU A 239 -33.51 -4.78 -9.48
N LEU A 240 -34.00 -4.07 -10.48
CA LEU A 240 -34.81 -2.86 -10.39
C LEU A 240 -36.24 -3.08 -9.86
N ASN A 241 -36.76 -4.31 -9.80
CA ASN A 241 -38.07 -4.59 -9.19
C ASN A 241 -38.11 -4.43 -7.65
N GLN A 242 -36.98 -4.12 -7.00
CA GLN A 242 -36.90 -3.60 -5.63
C GLN A 242 -36.90 -2.06 -5.64
N THR A 243 -37.89 -1.49 -6.33
CA THR A 243 -38.00 -0.12 -6.87
C THR A 243 -37.98 1.04 -5.86
N GLN A 244 -37.98 0.81 -4.54
CA GLN A 244 -38.00 1.94 -3.59
C GLN A 244 -36.59 2.49 -3.32
N ASP A 245 -35.59 1.63 -3.09
CA ASP A 245 -34.24 2.08 -2.74
C ASP A 245 -33.43 2.56 -3.95
N PHE A 246 -33.71 2.05 -5.16
CA PHE A 246 -33.00 2.45 -6.38
C PHE A 246 -33.28 3.92 -6.75
N CYS A 247 -34.54 4.36 -6.73
CA CYS A 247 -34.88 5.75 -7.05
C CYS A 247 -34.57 6.73 -5.90
N LEU A 248 -34.34 6.23 -4.67
CA LEU A 248 -33.97 7.05 -3.51
C LEU A 248 -32.45 7.26 -3.36
N ASN A 249 -31.64 6.28 -3.78
CA ASN A 249 -30.18 6.30 -3.57
C ASN A 249 -29.36 6.58 -4.84
N VAL A 250 -29.96 6.48 -6.03
CA VAL A 250 -29.31 6.88 -7.27
C VAL A 250 -29.57 8.35 -7.49
N ASP A 251 -28.49 9.14 -7.49
CA ASP A 251 -28.55 10.54 -7.89
C ASP A 251 -29.20 10.59 -9.28
N LEU A 252 -30.30 11.33 -9.42
CA LEU A 252 -31.20 11.37 -10.59
C LEU A 252 -30.52 11.77 -11.92
N GLN A 253 -29.20 11.94 -11.91
CA GLN A 253 -28.33 12.35 -13.01
C GLN A 253 -27.38 11.25 -13.50
N SER A 254 -27.41 10.03 -12.96
CA SER A 254 -26.52 8.97 -13.43
C SER A 254 -26.75 8.65 -14.91
N THR A 255 -25.66 8.70 -15.69
CA THR A 255 -25.63 8.34 -17.13
C THR A 255 -25.56 6.82 -17.34
N GLY A 256 -25.57 6.03 -16.26
CA GLY A 256 -25.31 4.57 -16.29
C GLY A 256 -23.83 4.20 -16.38
N TYR A 257 -22.96 5.20 -16.44
CA TYR A 257 -21.51 5.05 -16.46
C TYR A 257 -20.90 5.87 -15.33
N ARG A 258 -19.85 5.33 -14.73
CA ARG A 258 -19.02 6.00 -13.73
C ARG A 258 -17.57 5.86 -14.14
N ARG A 259 -16.80 6.95 -14.11
CA ARG A 259 -15.37 6.89 -14.44
C ARG A 259 -14.65 5.95 -13.45
N ILE A 260 -13.71 5.14 -13.94
CA ILE A 260 -12.97 4.21 -13.10
C ILE A 260 -12.20 4.99 -12.02
N PRO A 261 -12.19 4.54 -10.75
CA PRO A 261 -11.47 5.23 -9.69
C PRO A 261 -9.96 5.25 -9.99
N GLY A 262 -9.34 6.42 -9.88
CA GLY A 262 -7.93 6.63 -10.23
C GLY A 262 -7.69 7.01 -11.68
N ASP A 263 -8.71 6.92 -12.54
CA ASP A 263 -8.61 7.29 -13.95
C ASP A 263 -8.52 8.81 -14.15
N LYS A 264 -7.58 9.25 -15.00
CA LYS A 264 -7.26 10.66 -15.27
C LYS A 264 -7.38 11.05 -16.73
N CYS A 265 -8.07 10.26 -17.55
CA CYS A 265 -8.26 10.57 -18.97
C CYS A 265 -8.91 11.96 -19.17
N ILE A 266 -8.63 12.59 -20.31
CA ILE A 266 -9.16 13.92 -20.68
C ILE A 266 -9.79 13.91 -22.07
N GLY A 267 -10.91 14.62 -22.24
CA GLY A 267 -11.60 14.70 -23.54
C GLY A 267 -12.08 13.33 -24.03
N GLY A 268 -12.27 13.16 -25.34
CA GLY A 268 -12.69 11.89 -25.94
C GLY A 268 -14.14 11.50 -25.63
N PHE A 269 -14.36 10.24 -25.27
CA PHE A 269 -15.66 9.66 -24.98
C PHE A 269 -16.30 10.30 -23.75
N HIS A 270 -17.58 10.66 -23.90
CA HIS A 270 -18.43 11.11 -22.80
C HIS A 270 -19.67 10.23 -22.74
N PRO A 271 -20.04 9.71 -21.56
CA PRO A 271 -21.24 8.90 -21.43
C PRO A 271 -22.50 9.63 -21.93
N PRO A 272 -23.35 8.96 -22.72
CA PRO A 272 -24.60 9.55 -23.17
C PRO A 272 -25.52 9.79 -21.97
N LYS A 273 -26.21 10.94 -21.95
CA LYS A 273 -27.21 11.23 -20.93
C LYS A 273 -28.44 10.34 -21.13
N ILE A 274 -28.78 9.54 -20.13
CA ILE A 274 -29.96 8.66 -20.16
C ILE A 274 -31.11 9.34 -19.38
N GLU A 275 -31.59 10.48 -19.87
CA GLU A 275 -32.69 11.20 -19.23
C GLU A 275 -34.05 10.51 -19.43
N GLU A 276 -34.28 9.92 -20.61
CA GLU A 276 -35.59 9.39 -20.98
C GLU A 276 -35.90 8.01 -20.39
N ALA A 277 -34.91 7.11 -20.30
CA ALA A 277 -35.12 5.77 -19.74
C ALA A 277 -35.34 5.83 -18.22
N PHE A 278 -34.67 6.76 -17.52
CA PHE A 278 -34.82 6.95 -16.07
C PHE A 278 -36.18 7.60 -15.71
N LYS A 279 -36.63 8.60 -16.49
CA LYS A 279 -38.00 9.15 -16.36
C LYS A 279 -39.07 8.08 -16.54
N LYS A 280 -38.87 7.12 -17.43
CA LYS A 280 -39.81 6.01 -17.63
C LYS A 280 -39.79 4.99 -16.47
N LEU A 281 -38.67 4.89 -15.75
CA LEU A 281 -38.44 3.93 -14.66
C LEU A 281 -38.88 4.46 -13.29
N CYS A 282 -38.46 5.67 -12.94
CA CYS A 282 -38.75 6.29 -11.65
C CYS A 282 -39.90 7.33 -11.71
N GLY A 283 -40.33 7.77 -12.91
CA GLY A 283 -41.34 8.82 -13.08
C GLY A 283 -42.79 8.42 -12.83
N LYS A 284 -43.05 7.47 -11.93
CA LYS A 284 -44.38 7.32 -11.31
C LYS A 284 -44.35 7.88 -9.90
N ASP A 285 -44.20 9.20 -9.80
CA ASP A 285 -44.62 9.92 -8.60
C ASP A 285 -46.15 9.92 -8.54
N ASN A 286 -46.72 9.18 -7.60
CA ASN A 286 -48.03 9.51 -7.08
C ASN A 286 -47.90 10.86 -6.36
N SER A 287 -48.30 11.93 -7.03
CA SER A 287 -48.55 13.23 -6.40
C SER A 287 -49.45 13.02 -5.17
N PRO A 288 -49.07 13.47 -3.96
CA PRO A 288 -50.05 13.65 -2.91
C PRO A 288 -50.90 14.86 -3.29
N SER A 289 -52.19 14.63 -3.51
CA SER A 289 -53.19 15.67 -3.72
C SER A 289 -53.10 16.77 -2.65
N PRO A 290 -53.35 18.05 -2.99
CA PRO A 290 -53.39 19.12 -2.00
C PRO A 290 -54.65 18.96 -1.15
N HIS A 291 -54.50 18.39 0.05
CA HIS A 291 -55.57 18.40 1.03
C HIS A 291 -55.66 19.77 1.70
N SER A 292 -56.66 20.51 1.24
CA SER A 292 -57.61 21.30 2.04
C SER A 292 -57.01 22.24 3.09
N GLU A 293 -56.96 23.52 2.72
CA GLU A 293 -57.00 24.64 3.67
C GLU A 293 -58.09 24.39 4.73
N LYS A 294 -57.72 24.47 6.01
CA LYS A 294 -58.67 24.70 7.11
C LYS A 294 -58.15 25.82 8.00
N SER A 295 -58.88 26.93 7.91
CA SER A 295 -59.10 28.02 8.87
C SER A 295 -58.27 27.99 10.15
N LEU A 296 -57.39 28.98 10.26
CA LEU A 296 -56.56 29.30 11.41
C LEU A 296 -57.38 30.04 12.49
N GLY A 297 -57.81 29.31 13.51
CA GLY A 297 -58.34 29.81 14.80
C GLY A 297 -57.38 29.49 15.96
N PRO A 298 -57.71 29.85 17.22
CA PRO A 298 -56.86 30.50 18.25
C PRO A 298 -55.75 29.65 18.91
N MET A 299 -55.16 28.69 18.20
CA MET A 299 -54.06 27.84 18.71
C MET A 299 -52.67 28.48 18.58
N VAL A 300 -52.50 29.45 17.68
CA VAL A 300 -51.20 30.13 17.45
C VAL A 300 -50.82 31.04 18.63
N VAL A 301 -51.79 31.65 19.30
CA VAL A 301 -51.55 32.54 20.45
C VAL A 301 -51.10 31.72 21.67
N VAL A 302 -51.68 30.55 21.89
CA VAL A 302 -51.31 29.66 23.00
C VAL A 302 -49.90 29.09 22.80
N ALA A 303 -49.56 28.68 21.58
CA ALA A 303 -48.21 28.19 21.25
C ALA A 303 -47.14 29.28 21.42
N ALA A 304 -47.42 30.52 20.98
CA ALA A 304 -46.50 31.64 21.16
C ALA A 304 -46.28 32.00 22.63
N CYS A 305 -47.33 31.98 23.47
CA CYS A 305 -47.21 32.22 24.90
C CYS A 305 -46.39 31.13 25.62
N ILE A 306 -46.54 29.86 25.22
CA ILE A 306 -45.75 28.75 25.78
C ILE A 306 -44.28 28.90 25.38
N CYS A 307 -43.98 29.26 24.12
CA CYS A 307 -42.60 29.48 23.67
C CYS A 307 -41.92 30.64 24.43
N ILE A 308 -42.63 31.75 24.66
CA ILE A 308 -42.07 32.90 25.42
C ILE A 308 -41.83 32.52 26.89
N GLY A 309 -42.73 31.74 27.51
CA GLY A 309 -42.55 31.23 28.87
C GLY A 309 -41.34 30.30 29.00
N VAL A 310 -41.15 29.40 28.02
CA VAL A 310 -40.00 28.48 28.00
C VAL A 310 -38.69 29.24 27.78
N ILE A 311 -38.65 30.22 26.89
CA ILE A 311 -37.47 31.07 26.67
C ILE A 311 -37.13 31.87 27.93
N GLY A 312 -38.13 32.40 28.65
CA GLY A 312 -37.93 33.09 29.92
C GLY A 312 -37.31 32.19 31.00
N LEU A 313 -37.75 30.94 31.12
CA LEU A 313 -37.18 29.96 32.06
C LEU A 313 -35.75 29.54 31.71
N ILE A 314 -35.42 29.49 30.41
CA ILE A 314 -34.05 29.21 29.95
C ILE A 314 -33.12 30.39 30.31
N ILE A 315 -33.59 31.63 30.18
CA ILE A 315 -32.78 32.81 30.51
C ILE A 315 -32.56 32.94 32.02
N THR A 316 -33.59 32.70 32.85
CA THR A 316 -33.45 32.77 34.31
C THR A 316 -32.57 31.65 34.86
N SER A 317 -32.67 30.43 34.33
CA SER A 317 -31.77 29.33 34.70
C SER A 317 -30.32 29.62 34.29
N ALA A 318 -30.08 30.21 33.11
CA ALA A 318 -28.74 30.62 32.69
C ALA A 318 -28.13 31.71 33.58
N LEU A 319 -28.94 32.67 34.07
CA LEU A 319 -28.49 33.72 35.00
C LEU A 319 -28.20 33.18 36.42
N ILE A 320 -28.96 32.18 36.87
CA ILE A 320 -28.69 31.50 38.15
C ILE A 320 -27.42 30.64 38.05
N ILE A 321 -27.18 29.98 36.92
CA ILE A 321 -25.97 29.20 36.67
C ILE A 321 -24.73 30.12 36.56
N SER A 322 -24.85 31.27 35.90
CA SER A 322 -23.73 32.21 35.75
C SER A 322 -23.38 32.88 37.08
N SER A 323 -24.36 33.28 37.88
CA SER A 323 -24.14 33.83 39.24
C SER A 323 -23.54 32.79 40.18
N ARG A 324 -23.98 31.52 40.14
CA ARG A 324 -23.34 30.42 40.89
C ARG A 324 -21.90 30.14 40.41
N ARG A 325 -21.63 30.20 39.10
CA ARG A 325 -20.27 30.05 38.56
C ARG A 325 -19.33 31.19 38.98
N ILE A 326 -19.82 32.43 39.08
CA ILE A 326 -19.02 33.56 39.57
C ILE A 326 -18.67 33.39 41.04
N ASN A 327 -19.61 32.89 41.86
CA ASN A 327 -19.38 32.67 43.29
C ASN A 327 -18.48 31.45 43.59
N CYS A 328 -18.44 30.44 42.71
CA CYS A 328 -17.53 29.30 42.83
C CYS A 328 -16.10 29.57 42.30
N ARG A 329 -15.85 30.70 41.62
CA ARG A 329 -14.54 31.02 41.02
C ARG A 329 -13.49 31.50 42.04
N GLN A 330 -13.83 31.56 43.34
CA GLN A 330 -12.87 31.83 44.42
C GLN A 330 -12.23 30.58 45.04
N ARG A 331 -12.51 29.36 44.54
CA ARG A 331 -11.77 28.15 44.97
C ARG A 331 -11.36 27.29 43.77
N SER A 332 -10.06 27.30 43.48
CA SER A 332 -9.35 26.39 42.57
C SER A 332 -9.59 24.91 42.94
N PRO A 333 -9.44 23.94 42.02
CA PRO A 333 -8.12 23.50 41.58
C PRO A 333 -7.99 23.21 40.08
N ALA A 334 -6.73 23.18 39.62
CA ALA A 334 -6.34 22.82 38.27
C ALA A 334 -6.23 21.29 38.11
N TYR A 335 -6.73 20.76 37.01
CA TYR A 335 -6.32 19.46 36.46
C TYR A 335 -6.50 19.45 34.95
N ARG A 336 -5.44 19.08 34.22
CA ARG A 336 -5.43 18.80 32.78
C ARG A 336 -5.40 17.29 32.56
N PHE A 337 -6.15 16.82 31.57
CA PHE A 337 -5.82 15.62 30.80
C PHE A 337 -6.02 15.91 29.31
N SER A 338 -5.12 15.35 28.51
CA SER A 338 -4.98 15.50 27.07
C SER A 338 -5.82 14.47 26.31
N VAL A 339 -6.33 14.84 25.13
CA VAL A 339 -6.82 13.89 24.11
C VAL A 339 -6.03 14.12 22.83
N LEU A 340 -5.47 13.03 22.31
CA LEU A 340 -4.78 12.91 21.02
C LEU A 340 -5.78 13.08 19.87
N GLN A 341 -5.47 13.98 18.93
CA GLN A 341 -6.05 13.96 17.59
C GLN A 341 -4.93 13.61 16.60
N LEU A 342 -5.17 12.56 15.81
CA LEU A 342 -4.46 12.22 14.59
C LEU A 342 -4.71 13.34 13.56
N GLN A 343 -3.65 13.77 12.88
CA GLN A 343 -3.72 14.66 11.74
C GLN A 343 -2.83 14.10 10.62
N ASP A 344 -3.44 13.76 9.49
CA ASP A 344 -2.78 13.67 8.19
C ASP A 344 -2.29 15.07 7.79
N ASP A 345 -1.02 15.17 7.42
CA ASP A 345 -0.41 16.40 6.92
C ASP A 345 -0.69 16.60 5.42
N ASP A 346 -1.12 17.81 5.06
CA ASP A 346 -0.80 18.43 3.78
C ASP A 346 -0.35 19.88 4.07
N GLN A 347 0.90 20.22 3.74
CA GLN A 347 1.51 21.54 3.99
C GLN A 347 1.58 22.40 2.72
N SER A 348 1.21 23.68 2.87
CA SER A 348 1.79 24.79 2.10
C SER A 348 1.88 26.06 2.97
N ALA A 349 3.12 26.37 3.36
CA ALA A 349 3.77 27.68 3.45
C ALA A 349 3.04 28.87 4.13
N ASN A 350 3.48 29.31 5.32
CA ASN A 350 4.57 30.32 5.49
C ASN A 350 4.57 31.05 6.86
N HIS A 351 5.79 31.25 7.38
CA HIS A 351 6.32 32.21 8.38
C HIS A 351 5.90 32.09 9.87
N GLU A 352 6.74 31.55 10.78
CA GLU A 352 7.94 32.14 11.46
C GLU A 352 7.52 32.76 12.83
N SER A 353 7.91 32.30 14.04
CA SER A 353 9.23 31.93 14.57
C SER A 353 9.16 31.27 15.98
N SER A 354 10.11 30.33 16.19
CA SER A 354 10.72 29.59 17.34
C SER A 354 10.65 30.13 18.81
N PRO A 355 11.10 29.40 19.90
CA PRO A 355 11.82 28.10 19.94
C PRO A 355 11.52 27.09 21.12
N ARG A 356 12.09 25.87 20.97
CA ARG A 356 12.54 24.85 21.98
C ARG A 356 11.52 23.94 22.72
N PRO A 357 11.59 22.60 22.47
CA PRO A 357 11.13 21.55 23.39
C PRO A 357 12.31 20.80 24.03
N LEU A 358 12.22 20.43 25.32
CA LEU A 358 13.06 19.35 25.84
C LEU A 358 12.44 18.61 27.03
N ALA A 359 12.34 17.30 26.83
CA ALA A 359 12.38 16.18 27.78
C ALA A 359 11.22 15.92 28.77
N LEU A 360 10.60 14.74 28.63
CA LEU A 360 10.19 13.79 29.69
C LEU A 360 9.80 12.48 28.97
N VAL A 361 10.66 11.45 28.96
CA VAL A 361 10.82 10.41 29.99
C VAL A 361 9.47 9.85 30.46
N PHE A 362 9.11 8.66 29.98
CA PHE A 362 8.12 7.79 30.61
C PHE A 362 8.87 6.67 31.34
N GLN A 363 8.64 6.58 32.65
CA GLN A 363 8.92 5.38 33.45
C GLN A 363 7.83 4.34 33.21
N VAL A 364 8.24 3.13 32.86
CA VAL A 364 7.43 1.92 32.92
C VAL A 364 7.40 1.43 34.37
N LYS A 365 6.22 1.00 34.81
CA LYS A 365 6.00 0.38 36.11
C LYS A 365 6.44 -1.08 36.01
N GLU A 366 7.47 -1.42 36.77
CA GLU A 366 8.10 -2.74 36.85
C GLU A 366 7.26 -3.63 37.76
N GLU A 367 6.82 -4.79 37.27
CA GLU A 367 6.38 -5.92 38.09
C GLU A 367 7.62 -6.68 38.55
N GLU A 368 7.88 -6.69 39.86
CA GLU A 368 8.95 -7.49 40.46
C GLU A 368 8.64 -8.99 40.30
N SER A 369 9.42 -9.66 39.45
CA SER A 369 9.63 -11.10 39.51
C SER A 369 11.11 -11.32 39.84
N GLN A 370 11.38 -11.82 41.05
CA GLN A 370 12.72 -12.09 41.56
C GLN A 370 13.48 -13.09 40.67
N LEU A 371 14.64 -12.67 40.16
CA LEU A 371 15.68 -13.59 39.70
C LEU A 371 16.96 -13.32 40.51
N ILE A 372 17.29 -14.29 41.37
CA ILE A 372 18.52 -14.32 42.17
C ILE A 372 19.68 -14.65 41.21
N MET A 373 20.57 -13.69 40.95
CA MET A 373 21.86 -13.94 40.30
C MET A 373 22.98 -13.78 41.34
N THR A 374 23.63 -14.91 41.67
CA THR A 374 24.79 -14.96 42.57
C THR A 374 26.05 -14.63 41.76
N ASN A 375 26.65 -13.47 42.00
CA ASN A 375 28.01 -13.17 41.53
C ASN A 375 29.02 -13.88 42.43
N LYS A 376 29.62 -14.96 41.94
CA LYS A 376 30.88 -15.50 42.48
C LYS A 376 32.04 -14.79 41.78
N LEU A 377 32.66 -13.84 42.48
CA LEU A 377 34.05 -13.45 42.19
C LEU A 377 34.96 -14.60 42.62
N HIS A 378 35.77 -15.12 41.69
CA HIS A 378 36.90 -15.97 42.02
C HIS A 378 38.16 -15.10 42.06
N ASN A 379 38.67 -14.86 43.27
CA ASN A 379 40.03 -14.38 43.49
C ASN A 379 40.94 -15.61 43.49
N GLU A 380 41.86 -15.71 42.53
CA GLU A 380 43.04 -16.55 42.69
C GLU A 380 44.12 -15.80 43.49
N PRO A 381 44.77 -16.43 44.48
CA PRO A 381 45.92 -15.87 45.15
C PRO A 381 47.21 -16.17 44.40
N ILE A 382 48.02 -15.12 44.25
CA ILE A 382 49.44 -15.17 43.89
C ILE A 382 50.20 -16.03 44.90
N LYS A 383 50.94 -17.02 44.39
CA LYS A 383 52.16 -17.55 45.01
C LYS A 383 53.19 -17.88 43.94
#